data_AF-A0A7X3KYP5-F1
#
_entry.id   AF-A0A7X3KYP5-F1
#
_cell.length_a   1.000
_cell.length_b   1.000
_cell.length_c   1.000
_cell.angle_alpha   90.00
_cell.angle_beta   90.00
_cell.angle_gamma   90.00
#
_symmetry.space_group_name_H-M   'P 1'
#
loop_
_entity.id
_entity.type
_entity.pdbx_description
1 polymer ?
#
loop_
_entity_poly.entity_id
_entity_poly.type
_entity_poly.pdbx_seq_one_letter_code
_entity_poly.pdbx_strand_id
1 'polypeptide(L)'
;MAYYTLQDYDAAKSNLEQLRQRSDNYDGNNPNKFRAPIADATERLYIIEREMKLSGQLPATEVEKLGFELDKLFPDARHGQVVELNEKKYKRRATPGAYSLAGNPKFWILSWDHLDSD
;
A
#
# COMPACT_ATOMS: atom_id res chain seq x y z
N MET A 1 9.76 16.66 -6.83
CA MET A 1 8.80 17.46 -6.07
C MET A 1 8.01 16.49 -5.20
N ALA A 2 7.94 16.72 -3.89
CA ALA A 2 7.07 15.92 -3.01
C ALA A 2 5.63 16.41 -3.24
N TYR A 3 4.76 15.54 -3.75
CA TYR A 3 3.39 15.91 -4.12
C TYR A 3 2.43 15.94 -2.93
N TYR A 4 2.81 15.36 -1.79
CA TYR A 4 1.98 15.28 -0.59
C TYR A 4 2.67 15.93 0.62
N THR A 5 1.85 16.45 1.53
CA THR A 5 2.29 17.10 2.77
C THR A 5 1.96 16.24 4.00
N LEU A 6 2.54 16.56 5.16
CA LEU A 6 2.14 15.97 6.44
C LEU A 6 0.65 16.19 6.74
N GLN A 7 0.08 17.31 6.29
CA GLN A 7 -1.34 17.59 6.41
C GLN A 7 -2.18 16.65 5.55
N ASP A 8 -1.75 16.33 4.33
CA ASP A 8 -2.43 15.36 3.46
C ASP A 8 -2.41 13.96 4.07
N TYR A 9 -1.29 13.56 4.67
CA TYR A 9 -1.15 12.28 5.35
C TYR A 9 -2.06 12.18 6.57
N ASP A 10 -2.05 13.19 7.43
CA ASP A 10 -2.92 13.24 8.61
C ASP A 10 -4.41 13.22 8.21
N ALA A 11 -4.80 14.04 7.22
CA ALA A 11 -6.16 14.07 6.71
C ALA A 11 -6.60 12.72 6.12
N ALA A 12 -5.73 12.04 5.38
CA ALA A 12 -6.01 10.72 4.82
C ALA A 12 -6.19 9.66 5.93
N LYS A 13 -5.32 9.69 6.96
CA LYS A 13 -5.40 8.81 8.11
C LYS A 13 -6.68 9.04 8.91
N SER A 14 -7.00 10.29 9.25
CA SER A 14 -8.22 10.65 9.97
C SER A 14 -9.47 10.26 9.19
N ASN A 15 -9.50 10.46 7.88
CA ASN A 15 -10.65 10.07 7.05
C ASN A 15 -10.88 8.54 7.10
N LEU A 16 -9.81 7.73 6.96
CA LEU A 16 -9.93 6.27 7.06
C LEU A 16 -10.43 5.84 8.45
N GLU A 17 -9.91 6.44 9.52
CA GLU A 17 -10.34 6.15 10.88
C GLU A 17 -11.81 6.51 11.12
N GLN A 18 -12.24 7.70 10.70
CA GLN A 18 -13.64 8.14 10.79
C GLN A 18 -14.58 7.20 10.03
N LEU A 19 -14.20 6.74 8.84
CA LEU A 19 -15.01 5.79 8.07
C LEU A 19 -15.11 4.43 8.77
N ARG A 20 -14.03 3.94 9.36
CA ARG A 20 -14.03 2.70 10.16
C ARG A 20 -14.91 2.86 11.39
N GLN A 21 -14.80 3.97 12.12
CA GLN A 21 -15.63 4.26 13.29
C GLN A 21 -17.12 4.37 12.92
N ARG A 22 -17.45 5.02 11.81
CA ARG A 22 -18.83 5.09 11.32
C ARG A 22 -19.36 3.73 10.90
N SER A 23 -18.52 2.87 10.33
CA SER A 23 -18.88 1.50 9.97
C SER A 23 -19.12 0.62 11.19
N ASP A 24 -18.32 0.79 12.25
CA ASP A 24 -18.44 0.05 13.50
C ASP A 24 -19.72 0.44 14.26
N ASN A 25 -20.02 1.74 14.33
CA ASN A 25 -21.24 2.26 14.94
C ASN A 25 -22.49 2.15 14.04
N TYR A 26 -22.41 1.46 12.91
CA TYR A 26 -23.51 1.42 11.95
C TYR A 26 -24.54 0.34 12.31
N ASP A 27 -25.72 0.78 12.70
CA ASP A 27 -26.85 -0.10 13.07
C ASP A 27 -27.84 -0.36 11.92
N GLY A 28 -27.57 0.15 10.70
CA GLY A 28 -28.50 0.00 9.58
C GLY A 28 -28.35 -1.34 8.84
N ASN A 29 -29.37 -1.71 8.06
CA ASN A 29 -29.47 -3.02 7.39
C ASN A 29 -28.58 -3.19 6.12
N ASN A 30 -27.48 -2.44 5.98
CA ASN A 30 -26.59 -2.56 4.82
C ASN A 30 -25.14 -2.82 5.25
N PRO A 31 -24.69 -4.08 5.34
CA PRO A 31 -23.33 -4.43 5.75
C PRO A 31 -22.26 -3.92 4.77
N ASN A 32 -22.64 -3.52 3.57
CA ASN A 32 -21.74 -3.06 2.51
C ASN A 32 -21.60 -1.53 2.47
N LYS A 33 -22.34 -0.78 3.30
CA LYS A 33 -22.44 0.69 3.22
C LYS A 33 -21.09 1.40 3.20
N PHE A 34 -20.14 0.95 4.01
CA PHE A 34 -18.84 1.60 4.18
C PHE A 34 -17.68 0.90 3.46
N ARG A 35 -17.90 -0.29 2.88
CA ARG A 35 -16.82 -1.07 2.24
C ARG A 35 -16.11 -0.29 1.14
N ALA A 36 -16.86 0.29 0.20
CA ALA A 36 -16.26 1.05 -0.89
C ALA A 36 -15.52 2.31 -0.38
N PRO A 37 -16.14 3.19 0.43
CA PRO A 37 -15.45 4.34 1.03
C PRO A 37 -14.17 3.99 1.80
N ILE A 38 -14.20 2.90 2.60
CA ILE A 38 -13.03 2.42 3.33
C ILE A 38 -11.94 1.97 2.36
N ALA A 39 -12.30 1.28 1.28
CA ALA A 39 -11.34 0.85 0.27
C ALA A 39 -10.69 2.03 -0.47
N ASP A 40 -11.47 3.06 -0.84
CA ASP A 40 -10.96 4.33 -1.40
C ASP A 40 -10.00 5.04 -0.44
N ALA A 41 -10.39 5.18 0.83
CA ALA A 41 -9.57 5.84 1.84
C ALA A 41 -8.27 5.06 2.12
N THR A 42 -8.34 3.73 2.10
CA THR A 42 -7.18 2.85 2.28
C THR A 42 -6.19 3.01 1.12
N GLU A 43 -6.67 3.00 -0.13
CA GLU A 43 -5.84 3.23 -1.31
C GLU A 43 -5.14 4.60 -1.26
N ARG A 44 -5.90 5.64 -0.93
CA ARG A 44 -5.37 7.01 -0.84
C ARG A 44 -4.29 7.14 0.22
N LEU A 45 -4.52 6.58 1.41
CA LEU A 45 -3.51 6.60 2.48
C LEU A 45 -2.24 5.85 2.05
N TYR A 46 -2.38 4.68 1.40
CA TYR A 46 -1.25 3.91 0.90
C TYR A 46 -0.39 4.71 -0.11
N ILE A 47 -1.03 5.37 -1.09
CA ILE A 47 -0.31 6.18 -2.09
C ILE A 47 0.46 7.32 -1.41
N ILE A 48 -0.19 8.07 -0.52
CA ILE A 48 0.43 9.19 0.19
C ILE A 48 1.61 8.70 1.02
N GLU A 49 1.40 7.64 1.82
CA GLU A 49 2.44 7.10 2.70
C GLU A 49 3.64 6.62 1.89
N ARG A 50 3.42 5.90 0.79
CA ARG A 50 4.48 5.41 -0.09
C ARG A 50 5.29 6.55 -0.69
N GLU A 51 4.64 7.57 -1.26
CA GLU A 51 5.31 8.71 -1.86
C GLU A 51 6.10 9.52 -0.83
N MET A 52 5.56 9.72 0.37
CA MET A 52 6.23 10.43 1.44
C MET A 52 7.43 9.65 2.00
N LYS A 53 7.33 8.32 2.08
CA LYS A 53 8.46 7.44 2.43
C LYS A 53 9.55 7.50 1.35
N LEU A 54 9.17 7.48 0.08
CA LEU A 54 10.09 7.63 -1.05
C LEU A 54 10.80 8.99 -1.06
N SER A 55 10.10 10.07 -0.72
CA SER A 55 10.67 11.41 -0.64
C SER A 55 11.44 11.68 0.68
N GLY A 56 11.49 10.71 1.60
CA GLY A 56 12.15 10.83 2.90
C GLY A 56 11.43 11.73 3.91
N GLN A 57 10.17 12.09 3.67
CA GLN A 57 9.33 12.85 4.61
C GLN A 57 8.77 11.98 5.73
N LEU A 58 8.56 10.69 5.44
CA LEU A 58 8.24 9.67 6.42
C LEU A 58 9.39 8.65 6.52
N PRO A 59 9.66 8.10 7.72
CA PRO A 59 10.65 7.05 7.86
C PRO A 59 10.16 5.78 7.13
N ALA A 60 11.00 5.26 6.26
CA ALA A 60 10.83 3.94 5.64
C ALA A 60 11.61 2.88 6.42
N THR A 61 11.05 1.69 6.58
CA THR A 61 11.76 0.52 7.09
C THR A 61 12.87 0.08 6.13
N GLU A 62 13.84 -0.71 6.59
CA GLU A 62 14.91 -1.21 5.73
C GLU A 62 14.39 -2.07 4.56
N VAL A 63 13.35 -2.88 4.82
CA VAL A 63 12.68 -3.68 3.78
C VAL A 63 12.01 -2.79 2.73
N GLU A 64 11.37 -1.69 3.14
CA GLU A 64 10.77 -0.74 2.20
C GLU A 64 11.81 0.02 1.39
N LYS A 65 12.93 0.45 2.01
CA LYS A 65 14.04 1.09 1.31
C LYS A 65 14.63 0.18 0.23
N LEU A 66 14.87 -1.08 0.57
CA LEU A 66 15.32 -2.09 -0.38
C LEU A 66 14.28 -2.29 -1.49
N GLY A 67 13.00 -2.35 -1.13
CA GLY A 67 11.91 -2.43 -2.09
C GLY A 67 11.92 -1.26 -3.07
N PHE A 68 12.12 -0.03 -2.59
CA PHE A 68 12.23 1.16 -3.44
C PHE A 68 13.45 1.14 -4.35
N GLU A 69 14.59 0.61 -3.89
CA GLU A 69 15.78 0.40 -4.72
C GLU A 69 15.50 -0.62 -5.82
N LEU A 70 14.88 -1.76 -5.48
CA LEU A 70 14.49 -2.78 -6.46
C LEU A 70 13.43 -2.26 -7.45
N ASP A 71 12.47 -1.45 -7.01
CA ASP A 71 11.51 -0.77 -7.89
C ASP A 71 12.21 0.18 -8.88
N LYS A 72 13.28 0.85 -8.44
CA LYS A 72 14.06 1.77 -9.29
C LYS A 72 14.91 1.01 -10.31
N LEU A 73 15.49 -0.12 -9.91
CA LEU A 73 16.32 -0.97 -10.78
C LEU A 73 15.49 -1.80 -11.75
N PHE A 74 14.31 -2.24 -11.33
CA PHE A 74 13.41 -3.11 -12.09
C PHE A 74 11.99 -2.54 -12.15
N PRO A 75 11.79 -1.39 -12.81
CA PRO A 75 10.48 -0.72 -12.88
C PRO A 75 9.40 -1.57 -13.55
N ASP A 76 9.78 -2.39 -14.53
CA ASP A 76 8.89 -3.29 -15.27
C ASP A 76 8.72 -4.68 -14.64
N ALA A 77 9.18 -4.87 -13.40
CA ALA A 77 9.10 -6.16 -12.72
C ALA A 77 7.65 -6.61 -12.51
N ARG A 78 7.32 -7.77 -13.08
CA ARG A 78 5.98 -8.37 -12.97
C ARG A 78 5.84 -9.20 -11.70
N HIS A 79 4.60 -9.41 -11.26
CA HIS A 79 4.31 -10.34 -10.17
C HIS A 79 4.95 -11.72 -10.41
N GLY A 80 5.62 -12.24 -9.39
CA GLY A 80 6.30 -13.53 -9.44
C GLY A 80 7.69 -13.52 -10.08
N GLN A 81 8.09 -12.39 -10.67
CA GLN A 81 9.42 -12.25 -11.26
C GLN A 81 10.50 -12.27 -10.18
N VAL A 82 11.57 -13.02 -10.44
CA VAL A 82 12.74 -13.09 -9.59
C VAL A 82 13.84 -12.22 -10.20
N VAL A 83 14.43 -11.36 -9.38
CA VAL A 83 15.57 -10.52 -9.74
C VAL A 83 16.71 -10.79 -8.76
N GLU A 84 17.94 -10.55 -9.20
CA GLU A 84 19.12 -10.70 -8.37
C GLU A 84 19.73 -9.33 -8.10
N LEU A 85 20.03 -9.07 -6.82
CA LEU A 85 20.68 -7.85 -6.36
C LEU A 85 21.68 -8.23 -5.27
N ASN A 86 22.96 -7.89 -5.45
CA ASN A 86 24.03 -8.22 -4.50
C ASN A 86 24.06 -9.71 -4.11
N GLU A 87 24.02 -10.60 -5.12
CA GLU A 87 24.03 -12.08 -4.96
C GLU A 87 22.80 -12.66 -4.23
N LYS A 88 21.81 -11.82 -3.89
CA LYS A 88 20.55 -12.22 -3.26
C LYS A 88 19.42 -12.19 -4.26
N LYS A 89 18.51 -13.16 -4.15
CA LYS A 89 17.33 -13.26 -5.02
C LYS A 89 16.11 -12.65 -4.34
N TYR A 90 15.38 -11.87 -5.10
CA TYR A 90 14.16 -11.20 -4.64
C TYR A 90 13.01 -11.53 -5.60
N LYS A 91 11.85 -11.88 -5.05
CA LYS A 91 10.63 -12.13 -5.82
C LYS A 91 9.67 -10.97 -5.67
N ARG A 92 9.22 -10.42 -6.80
CA ARG A 92 8.17 -9.41 -6.83
C ARG A 92 6.85 -10.03 -6.38
N ARG A 93 6.23 -9.45 -5.37
CA ARG A 93 4.93 -9.86 -4.86
C ARG A 93 3.93 -8.72 -5.02
N ALA A 94 2.71 -9.10 -5.37
CA ALA A 94 1.58 -8.21 -5.44
C ALA A 94 0.53 -8.75 -4.47
N THR A 95 0.12 -7.95 -3.49
CA THR A 95 -0.92 -8.29 -2.54
C THR A 95 -2.09 -7.32 -2.68
N PRO A 96 -3.34 -7.76 -2.53
CA PRO A 96 -4.49 -6.86 -2.59
C PRO A 96 -4.48 -5.94 -1.37
N GLY A 97 -4.51 -4.62 -1.59
CA GLY A 97 -4.52 -3.64 -0.50
C GLY A 97 -5.92 -3.37 0.06
N ALA A 98 -6.95 -3.49 -0.78
CA ALA A 98 -8.35 -3.47 -0.38
C ALA A 98 -9.19 -4.23 -1.41
N TYR A 99 -10.45 -4.53 -1.05
CA TYR A 99 -11.41 -5.19 -1.92
C TYR A 99 -12.61 -4.29 -2.21
N SER A 100 -13.12 -4.39 -3.42
CA SER A 100 -14.39 -3.80 -3.84
C SER A 100 -15.59 -4.53 -3.23
N LEU A 101 -16.80 -3.99 -3.43
CA LEU A 101 -18.06 -4.64 -3.03
C LEU A 101 -18.24 -6.03 -3.64
N ALA A 102 -17.76 -6.23 -4.87
CA ALA A 102 -17.83 -7.49 -5.59
C ALA A 102 -16.74 -8.50 -5.18
N GLY A 103 -15.86 -8.16 -4.22
CA GLY A 103 -14.77 -9.03 -3.78
C GLY A 103 -13.53 -8.99 -4.69
N ASN A 104 -13.51 -8.15 -5.72
CA ASN A 104 -12.33 -7.95 -6.56
C ASN A 104 -11.32 -7.02 -5.88
N PRO A 105 -10.00 -7.26 -5.97
CA PRO A 105 -8.97 -6.34 -5.52
C PRO A 105 -9.17 -4.95 -6.12
N LYS A 106 -9.16 -3.93 -5.27
CA LYS A 106 -9.28 -2.53 -5.70
C LYS A 106 -7.95 -1.98 -6.20
N PHE A 107 -6.89 -2.23 -5.44
CA PHE A 107 -5.53 -1.86 -5.78
C PHE A 107 -4.55 -2.93 -5.27
N TRP A 108 -3.38 -2.97 -5.89
CA TRP A 108 -2.31 -3.91 -5.55
C TRP A 108 -1.17 -3.18 -4.86
N ILE A 109 -0.75 -3.72 -3.71
CA ILE A 109 0.45 -3.33 -3.00
C ILE A 109 1.58 -4.17 -3.55
N LEU A 110 2.62 -3.50 -4.06
CA LEU A 110 3.80 -4.17 -4.58
C LEU A 110 4.88 -4.22 -3.50
N SER A 111 5.46 -5.40 -3.32
CA SER A 111 6.55 -5.65 -2.38
C SER A 111 7.54 -6.64 -2.97
N TRP A 112 8.68 -6.80 -2.30
CA TRP A 112 9.70 -7.77 -2.66
C TRP A 112 9.92 -8.74 -1.49
N ASP A 113 9.78 -10.02 -1.77
CA ASP A 113 10.12 -11.08 -0.82
C ASP A 113 11.55 -11.56 -1.09
N HIS A 114 12.36 -11.70 -0.05
CA HIS A 114 13.68 -12.31 -0.15
C HIS A 114 13.51 -13.82 -0.36
N LEU A 115 14.11 -14.35 -1.41
CA LEU A 115 14.23 -15.78 -1.65
C LEU A 115 15.60 -16.22 -1.14
N ASP A 116 15.71 -16.39 0.18
CA ASP A 116 16.81 -17.17 0.73
C ASP A 116 16.51 -18.64 0.42
N SER A 117 17.43 -19.34 -0.23
CA SER A 117 17.36 -20.79 -0.36
C SER A 117 17.54 -21.39 1.03
N ASP A 118 16.50 -22.03 1.55
CA ASP A 118 16.67 -23.13 2.52
C ASP A 118 17.53 -24.24 1.89
#